data_AF-A0A516QSK8-F1
#
_entry.id   AF-A0A516QSK8-F1
#
_cell.length_a   1.000
_cell.length_b   1.000
_cell.length_c   1.000
_cell.angle_alpha   90.00
_cell.angle_beta   90.00
_cell.angle_gamma   90.00
#
_symmetry.space_group_name_H-M   'P 1'
#
loop_
_entity.id
_entity.type
_entity.pdbx_description
1 polymer ?
#
loop_
_entity_poly.entity_id
_entity_poly.type
_entity_poly.pdbx_seq_one_letter_code
_entity_poly.pdbx_strand_id
1 'polypeptide(L)'
;MTHIIDYQATQPISKTGETTFAIPASPNKAILANLKVRISSRDSRNNRVELIATVGVEGIAEISQVLFRIFRDNVEIFNTQVGIESTDSEQFYVQTFQAIDQNIGSGTHQYSLTVENLTSGASAEVVGPLSFSALAIGQERKCC
;
A
#
# COMPACT_ATOMS: atom_id res chain seq x y z
N MET A 1 -6.42 23.86 14.42
CA MET A 1 -5.44 23.72 13.32
C MET A 1 -5.22 22.24 13.02
N THR A 2 -4.72 21.86 11.84
CA THR A 2 -4.22 20.49 11.58
C THR A 2 -2.75 20.41 11.97
N HIS A 3 -2.31 19.28 12.51
CA HIS A 3 -0.91 19.04 12.86
C HIS A 3 -0.50 17.60 12.51
N ILE A 4 0.80 17.39 12.28
CA ILE A 4 1.37 16.05 12.04
C ILE A 4 1.51 15.34 13.39
N ILE A 5 0.95 14.13 13.48
CA ILE A 5 1.08 13.24 14.64
C ILE A 5 2.33 12.38 14.49
N ASP A 6 2.50 11.77 13.31
CA ASP A 6 3.60 10.87 12.96
C ASP A 6 3.72 10.77 11.43
N TYR A 7 4.89 10.40 10.95
CA TYR A 7 5.15 10.13 9.54
C TYR A 7 6.14 8.99 9.39
N GLN A 8 5.78 7.99 8.59
CA GLN A 8 6.62 6.84 8.28
C GLN A 8 6.62 6.60 6.78
N ALA A 9 7.77 6.24 6.23
CA ALA A 9 7.90 5.92 4.83
C ALA A 9 9.02 4.89 4.60
N THR A 10 8.86 4.10 3.55
CA THR A 10 9.88 3.19 3.06
C THR A 10 9.89 3.17 1.53
N GLN A 11 11.08 2.98 0.96
CA GLN A 11 11.28 2.80 -0.47
C GLN A 11 12.32 1.70 -0.69
N PRO A 12 11.94 0.42 -0.55
CA PRO A 12 12.88 -0.70 -0.68
C PRO A 12 13.41 -0.88 -2.11
N ILE A 13 12.69 -0.46 -3.14
CA ILE A 13 13.10 -0.58 -4.54
C ILE A 13 13.00 0.80 -5.19
N SER A 14 14.13 1.35 -5.62
CA SER A 14 14.20 2.75 -6.07
C SER A 14 13.95 2.93 -7.57
N LYS A 15 14.20 1.87 -8.35
CA LYS A 15 14.16 1.88 -9.81
C LYS A 15 13.64 0.55 -10.34
N THR A 16 13.05 0.59 -11.53
CA THR A 16 12.61 -0.60 -12.25
C THR A 16 13.78 -1.54 -12.53
N GLY A 17 13.58 -2.84 -12.32
CA GLY A 17 14.55 -3.90 -12.58
C GLY A 17 15.67 -4.06 -11.53
N GLU A 18 15.65 -3.29 -10.43
CA GLU A 18 16.65 -3.42 -9.35
C GLU A 18 16.45 -4.69 -8.53
N THR A 19 15.20 -5.05 -8.27
CA THR A 19 14.80 -6.29 -7.61
C THR A 19 13.46 -6.67 -8.18
N THR A 20 13.32 -7.91 -8.61
CA THR A 20 12.06 -8.43 -9.13
C THR A 20 11.60 -9.64 -8.32
N PHE A 21 10.28 -9.81 -8.23
CA PHE A 21 9.70 -11.03 -7.68
C PHE A 21 8.28 -11.25 -8.22
N ALA A 22 7.95 -12.53 -8.37
CA ALA A 22 6.64 -12.95 -8.85
C ALA A 22 5.52 -12.54 -7.89
N ILE A 23 4.43 -12.03 -8.46
CA ILE A 23 3.18 -11.82 -7.73
C ILE A 23 2.51 -13.19 -7.55
N PRO A 24 2.31 -13.66 -6.30
CA PRO A 24 1.74 -14.98 -6.07
C PRO A 24 0.27 -15.03 -6.49
N ALA A 25 -0.15 -16.18 -7.01
CA ALA A 25 -1.56 -16.45 -7.31
C ALA A 25 -2.37 -16.59 -6.01
N SER A 26 -3.59 -16.05 -6.02
CA SER A 26 -4.54 -16.18 -4.91
C SER A 26 -4.80 -17.64 -4.52
N PRO A 27 -5.00 -17.94 -3.22
CA PRO A 27 -5.14 -17.01 -2.10
C PRO A 27 -3.80 -16.61 -1.43
N ASN A 28 -2.67 -16.98 -2.03
CA ASN A 28 -1.37 -16.56 -1.50
C ASN A 28 -1.12 -15.09 -1.85
N LYS A 29 -0.52 -14.35 -0.92
CA LYS A 29 -0.18 -12.94 -1.10
C LYS A 29 1.25 -12.66 -0.64
N ALA A 30 1.91 -11.73 -1.32
CA ALA A 30 3.21 -11.21 -0.91
C ALA A 30 3.01 -9.94 -0.07
N ILE A 31 3.83 -9.74 0.95
CA ILE A 31 3.91 -8.47 1.69
C ILE A 31 4.97 -7.61 1.01
N LEU A 32 4.56 -6.45 0.51
CA LEU A 32 5.44 -5.51 -0.17
C LEU A 32 6.16 -4.58 0.80
N ALA A 33 5.44 -4.09 1.81
CA ALA A 33 5.98 -3.15 2.79
C ALA A 33 5.21 -3.21 4.11
N ASN A 34 5.88 -2.86 5.19
CA ASN A 34 5.27 -2.63 6.51
C ASN A 34 5.69 -1.26 7.05
N LEU A 35 4.77 -0.58 7.71
CA LEU A 35 5.00 0.67 8.44
C LEU A 35 4.39 0.58 9.84
N LYS A 36 4.91 1.35 10.79
CA LYS A 36 4.36 1.43 12.15
C LYS A 36 4.07 2.88 12.52
N VAL A 37 2.80 3.26 12.57
CA VAL A 37 2.37 4.62 12.91
C VAL A 37 1.98 4.68 14.38
N ARG A 38 2.44 5.70 15.09
CA ARG A 38 2.10 5.93 16.50
C ARG A 38 1.10 7.07 16.64
N ILE A 39 -0.06 6.77 17.20
CA ILE A 39 -1.08 7.76 17.56
C ILE A 39 -1.02 8.04 19.06
N SER A 40 -0.84 9.30 19.42
CA SER A 40 -0.79 9.72 20.81
C SER A 40 -2.18 9.73 21.46
N SER A 41 -2.27 9.65 22.79
CA SER A 41 -3.56 9.67 23.50
C SER A 41 -4.34 10.97 23.32
N ARG A 42 -3.67 12.11 23.12
CA ARG A 42 -4.35 13.40 22.86
C ARG A 42 -4.98 13.44 21.45
N ASP A 43 -4.41 12.69 20.52
CA ASP A 43 -4.80 12.69 19.11
C ASP A 43 -5.74 11.53 18.76
N SER A 44 -6.11 10.70 19.74
CA SER A 44 -6.85 9.45 19.56
C SER A 44 -8.32 9.60 19.13
N ARG A 45 -8.77 10.82 18.83
CA ARG A 45 -10.11 11.12 18.31
C ARG A 45 -9.96 12.24 17.29
N ASN A 46 -10.60 12.09 16.12
CA ASN A 46 -10.50 13.06 15.02
C ASN A 46 -9.08 13.20 14.46
N ASN A 47 -8.50 12.06 14.08
CA ASN A 47 -7.27 11.97 13.30
C ASN A 47 -7.53 11.18 12.02
N ARG A 48 -6.57 11.23 11.10
CA ARG A 48 -6.51 10.35 9.94
C ARG A 48 -5.08 9.94 9.64
N VAL A 49 -4.90 8.78 9.02
CA VAL A 49 -3.64 8.35 8.41
C VAL A 49 -3.85 8.31 6.90
N GLU A 50 -3.12 9.15 6.18
CA GLU A 50 -3.07 9.14 4.71
C GLU A 50 -1.95 8.20 4.28
N LEU A 51 -2.33 7.13 3.57
CA LEU A 51 -1.44 6.07 3.11
C LEU A 51 -1.26 6.20 1.60
N ILE A 52 -0.03 6.33 1.12
CA ILE A 52 0.27 6.42 -0.31
C ILE A 52 1.26 5.32 -0.65
N ALA A 53 0.92 4.49 -1.63
CA ALA A 53 1.77 3.45 -2.15
C ALA A 53 2.02 3.66 -3.64
N THR A 54 3.24 3.35 -4.08
CA THR A 54 3.62 3.25 -5.48
C THR A 54 4.27 1.88 -5.71
N VAL A 55 3.77 1.13 -6.70
CA VAL A 55 4.32 -0.18 -7.07
C VAL A 55 4.48 -0.24 -8.58
N GLY A 56 5.70 -0.48 -9.05
CA GLY A 56 5.99 -0.83 -10.43
C GLY A 56 5.79 -2.33 -10.67
N VAL A 57 5.01 -2.66 -11.68
CA VAL A 57 4.61 -4.02 -12.05
C VAL A 57 4.89 -4.27 -13.52
N GLU A 58 5.35 -5.48 -13.82
CA GLU A 58 5.51 -5.97 -15.19
C GLU A 58 4.55 -7.15 -15.43
N GLY A 59 3.82 -7.14 -16.55
CA GLY A 59 3.04 -8.29 -16.97
C GLY A 59 3.87 -9.27 -17.80
N ILE A 60 3.85 -10.54 -17.41
CA ILE A 60 4.70 -11.59 -18.01
C ILE A 60 3.90 -12.49 -18.95
N ALA A 61 2.73 -12.97 -18.52
CA ALA A 61 1.87 -13.84 -19.34
C ALA A 61 0.39 -13.56 -19.11
N GLU A 62 -0.39 -13.62 -20.19
CA GLU A 62 -1.82 -13.28 -20.22
C GLU A 62 -2.11 -11.90 -19.59
N ILE A 63 -3.37 -11.60 -19.29
CA ILE A 63 -3.76 -10.38 -18.59
C ILE A 63 -3.97 -10.70 -17.11
N SER A 64 -3.06 -10.26 -16.26
CA SER A 64 -3.15 -10.47 -14.80
C SER A 64 -4.13 -9.49 -14.17
N GLN A 65 -5.01 -9.99 -13.30
CA GLN A 65 -5.85 -9.16 -12.44
C GLN A 65 -5.17 -9.06 -11.07
N VAL A 66 -4.39 -8.00 -10.89
CA VAL A 66 -3.56 -7.80 -9.69
C VAL A 66 -4.36 -7.05 -8.64
N LEU A 67 -4.41 -7.59 -7.41
CA LEU A 67 -5.10 -7.02 -6.27
C LEU A 67 -4.10 -6.52 -5.24
N PHE A 68 -4.11 -5.22 -4.99
CA PHE A 68 -3.39 -4.60 -3.88
C PHE A 68 -4.31 -4.42 -2.69
N ARG A 69 -3.80 -4.69 -1.48
CA ARG A 69 -4.53 -4.45 -0.23
C ARG A 69 -3.66 -3.75 0.80
N ILE A 70 -4.27 -2.88 1.59
CA ILE A 70 -3.66 -2.32 2.78
C ILE A 70 -4.42 -2.82 4.00
N PHE A 71 -3.66 -3.33 4.98
CA PHE A 71 -4.18 -3.78 6.26
C PHE A 71 -3.67 -2.87 7.37
N ARG A 72 -4.53 -2.54 8.34
CA ARG A 72 -4.15 -2.03 9.66
C ARG A 72 -4.37 -3.11 10.69
N ASP A 73 -3.32 -3.52 11.40
CA ASP A 73 -3.40 -4.54 12.46
C ASP A 73 -4.12 -5.82 12.01
N ASN A 74 -3.79 -6.28 10.80
CA ASN A 74 -4.39 -7.44 10.11
C ASN A 74 -5.85 -7.28 9.68
N VAL A 75 -6.45 -6.10 9.83
CA VAL A 75 -7.77 -5.77 9.28
C VAL A 75 -7.60 -5.06 7.95
N GLU A 76 -8.22 -5.59 6.89
CA GLU A 76 -8.24 -4.91 5.59
C GLU A 76 -9.00 -3.59 5.70
N ILE A 77 -8.35 -2.50 5.29
CA ILE A 77 -8.95 -1.16 5.30
C ILE A 77 -9.09 -0.56 3.90
N PHE A 78 -8.42 -1.16 2.92
CA PHE A 78 -8.41 -0.71 1.54
C PHE A 78 -8.00 -1.84 0.60
N ASN A 79 -8.60 -1.87 -0.59
CA ASN A 79 -8.12 -2.66 -1.72
C ASN A 79 -8.33 -1.93 -3.04
N THR A 80 -7.54 -2.31 -4.05
CA THR A 80 -7.72 -1.86 -5.44
C THR A 80 -7.23 -2.95 -6.40
N GLN A 81 -7.92 -3.11 -7.52
CA GLN A 81 -7.62 -4.10 -8.54
C GLN A 81 -7.24 -3.42 -9.85
N VAL A 82 -6.21 -3.93 -10.51
CA VAL A 82 -5.74 -3.43 -11.81
C VAL A 82 -5.51 -4.59 -12.78
N GLY A 83 -5.84 -4.36 -14.05
CA GLY A 83 -5.45 -5.24 -15.14
C GLY A 83 -4.02 -4.90 -15.61
N ILE A 84 -3.18 -5.91 -15.76
CA ILE A 84 -1.80 -5.77 -16.24
C ILE A 84 -1.66 -6.63 -17.50
N GLU A 85 -1.41 -6.00 -18.64
CA GLU A 85 -1.19 -6.68 -19.92
C GLU A 85 0.25 -7.21 -20.02
N SER A 86 0.50 -8.15 -20.94
CA SER A 86 1.79 -8.83 -21.11
C SER A 86 2.24 -8.88 -22.57
N THR A 87 3.52 -9.25 -22.80
CA THR A 87 4.29 -9.62 -24.03
C THR A 87 3.96 -8.92 -25.37
N ASP A 88 2.69 -8.78 -25.73
CA ASP A 88 2.19 -8.19 -26.99
C ASP A 88 1.55 -6.80 -26.80
N SER A 89 1.62 -6.23 -25.59
CA SER A 89 1.07 -4.90 -25.26
C SER A 89 1.91 -4.14 -24.21
N GLU A 90 1.33 -3.11 -23.57
CA GLU A 90 1.93 -2.39 -22.45
C GLU A 90 2.27 -3.35 -21.30
N GLN A 91 3.55 -3.60 -21.07
CA GLN A 91 4.00 -4.56 -20.06
C GLN A 91 4.33 -3.89 -18.72
N PHE A 92 4.82 -2.65 -18.73
CA PHE A 92 5.30 -1.95 -17.54
C PHE A 92 4.29 -0.90 -17.07
N TYR A 93 3.81 -1.06 -15.84
CA TYR A 93 2.88 -0.13 -15.21
C TYR A 93 3.45 0.37 -13.89
N VAL A 94 3.16 1.64 -13.57
CA VAL A 94 3.36 2.20 -12.23
C VAL A 94 1.99 2.48 -11.62
N GLN A 95 1.70 1.83 -10.50
CA GLN A 95 0.43 1.96 -9.81
C GLN A 95 0.63 2.79 -8.55
N THR A 96 0.05 3.99 -8.53
CA THR A 96 0.03 4.85 -7.34
C THR A 96 -1.40 4.98 -6.85
N PHE A 97 -1.62 4.65 -5.58
CA PHE A 97 -2.95 4.70 -4.96
C PHE A 97 -2.86 5.21 -3.52
N GLN A 98 -4.00 5.73 -3.05
CA GLN A 98 -4.14 6.34 -1.74
C GLN A 98 -5.27 5.70 -0.95
N ALA A 99 -5.03 5.44 0.33
CA ALA A 99 -6.06 5.12 1.32
C ALA A 99 -6.09 6.20 2.41
N ILE A 100 -7.27 6.47 2.94
CA ILE A 100 -7.47 7.39 4.07
C ILE A 100 -8.13 6.62 5.20
N ASP A 101 -7.36 6.32 6.23
CA ASP A 101 -7.84 5.69 7.44
C ASP A 101 -8.20 6.77 8.47
N GLN A 102 -9.33 6.65 9.17
CA GLN A 102 -9.87 7.70 10.02
C GLN A 102 -10.15 7.21 11.43
N ASN A 103 -10.10 8.13 12.40
CA ASN A 103 -10.46 7.90 13.79
C ASN A 103 -9.68 6.75 14.44
N ILE A 104 -8.36 6.72 14.19
CA ILE A 104 -7.48 5.69 14.71
C ILE A 104 -7.31 5.88 16.23
N GLY A 105 -7.39 4.78 16.97
CA GLY A 105 -7.18 4.78 18.42
C GLY A 105 -5.75 5.18 18.80
N SER A 106 -5.50 5.44 20.09
CA SER A 106 -4.14 5.65 20.57
C SER A 106 -3.37 4.34 20.59
N GLY A 107 -2.10 4.36 20.21
CA GLY A 107 -1.27 3.17 20.19
C GLY A 107 -0.28 3.17 19.04
N THR A 108 0.38 2.04 18.85
CA THR A 108 1.18 1.78 17.64
C THR A 108 0.36 0.84 16.75
N HIS A 109 0.12 1.27 15.52
CA HIS A 109 -0.65 0.54 14.52
C HIS A 109 0.27 0.11 13.38
N GLN A 110 0.22 -1.17 13.01
CA GLN A 110 1.00 -1.69 11.89
C GLN A 110 0.17 -1.62 10.62
N TYR A 111 0.71 -0.94 9.61
CA TYR A 111 0.17 -0.94 8.26
C TYR A 111 1.00 -1.88 7.39
N SER A 112 0.32 -2.74 6.62
CA SER A 112 0.98 -3.62 5.65
C SER A 112 0.36 -3.47 4.27
N LEU A 113 1.21 -3.38 3.26
CA LEU A 113 0.83 -3.38 1.85
C LEU A 113 1.07 -4.79 1.29
N THR A 114 0.09 -5.34 0.61
CA THR A 114 0.17 -6.69 0.01
C THR A 114 -0.29 -6.70 -1.43
N VAL A 115 0.13 -7.73 -2.16
CA VAL A 115 -0.26 -7.97 -3.55
C VAL A 115 -0.53 -9.47 -3.79
N GLU A 116 -1.50 -9.76 -4.66
CA GLU A 116 -1.76 -11.08 -5.22
C GLU A 116 -2.32 -10.98 -6.65
N ASN A 117 -2.25 -12.08 -7.40
CA ASN A 117 -2.83 -12.22 -8.72
C ASN A 117 -4.10 -13.09 -8.65
N LEU A 118 -5.23 -12.54 -9.09
CA LEU A 118 -6.53 -13.21 -9.09
C LEU A 118 -6.73 -14.09 -10.33
N THR A 119 -5.95 -13.91 -11.38
CA THR A 119 -6.12 -14.63 -12.65
C THR A 119 -5.26 -15.88 -12.70
N SER A 120 -5.91 -17.05 -12.72
CA SER A 120 -5.22 -18.33 -12.96
C SER A 120 -4.61 -18.37 -14.36
N GLY A 121 -3.38 -18.87 -14.48
CA GLY A 121 -2.65 -18.98 -15.74
C GLY A 121 -2.00 -17.68 -16.23
N ALA A 122 -2.35 -16.53 -15.65
CA ALA A 122 -1.64 -15.27 -15.89
C ALA A 122 -0.49 -15.09 -14.90
N SER A 123 0.52 -14.29 -15.26
CA SER A 123 1.61 -13.95 -14.37
C SER A 123 2.08 -12.51 -14.55
N ALA A 124 2.50 -11.92 -13.43
CA ALA A 124 3.04 -10.58 -13.34
C ALA A 124 4.08 -10.53 -12.20
N GLU A 125 5.00 -9.58 -12.27
CA GLU A 125 6.07 -9.38 -11.29
C GLU A 125 6.03 -7.98 -10.73
N VAL A 126 6.41 -7.83 -9.46
CA VAL A 126 6.83 -6.52 -8.95
C VAL A 126 8.25 -6.28 -9.44
N VAL A 127 8.45 -5.18 -10.16
CA VAL A 127 9.76 -4.82 -10.74
C VAL A 127 10.30 -3.49 -10.23
N GLY A 128 9.51 -2.79 -9.41
CA GLY A 128 9.87 -1.48 -8.89
C GLY A 128 9.56 -0.32 -9.86
N PRO A 129 9.48 0.93 -9.34
CA PRO A 129 9.77 1.33 -7.97
C PRO A 129 8.74 0.80 -6.96
N LEU A 130 9.14 0.64 -5.70
CA LEU A 130 8.26 0.26 -4.61
C LEU A 130 8.44 1.25 -3.46
N SER A 131 7.39 2.01 -3.16
CA SER A 131 7.35 2.91 -2.02
C SER A 131 6.01 2.80 -1.28
N PHE A 132 6.05 3.04 0.03
CA PHE A 132 4.87 3.10 0.88
C PHE A 132 5.10 4.13 1.98
N SER A 133 4.12 5.01 2.18
CA SER A 133 4.17 6.05 3.21
C SER A 133 2.86 6.17 3.96
N ALA A 134 2.95 6.65 5.19
CA ALA A 134 1.84 6.87 6.10
C ALA A 134 2.04 8.21 6.82
N LEU A 135 1.13 9.15 6.60
CA LEU A 135 1.11 10.46 7.26
C LEU A 135 -0.08 10.53 8.21
N ALA A 136 0.19 10.54 9.51
CA ALA A 136 -0.83 10.72 10.53
C ALA A 136 -1.04 12.20 10.81
N ILE A 137 -2.29 12.65 10.70
CA ILE A 137 -2.69 14.06 10.86
C ILE A 137 -3.79 14.13 11.91
N GLY A 138 -3.59 14.99 12.91
CA GLY A 138 -4.55 15.29 13.96
C GLY A 138 -5.21 16.65 13.73
N GLN A 139 -6.41 16.82 14.27
CA GLN A 139 -7.02 18.14 14.42
C GLN A 139 -6.90 18.60 15.87
N GLU A 140 -6.45 19.84 16.07
CA GLU A 140 -6.54 20.45 17.39
C GLU A 140 -8.00 20.55 17.83
N ARG A 141 -8.26 20.16 19.08
CA ARG A 141 -9.50 20.52 19.73
C ARG A 141 -9.40 21.99 20.11
N LYS A 142 -10.33 22.81 19.62
CA LYS A 142 -10.58 24.11 20.28
C LYS A 142 -11.05 23.76 21.70
N CYS A 143 -10.29 24.15 22.71
CA CYS A 143 -10.79 24.10 24.09
C CYS A 143 -12.06 24.97 24.15
N CYS A 144 -13.16 24.38 24.62
CA CYS A 144 -14.33 25.12 25.10
C CYS A 144 -14.15 25.35 26.60
#